data_AF-A0A7C6UK47-F1
#
_entry.id   AF-A0A7C6UK47-F1
#
_cell.length_a   1.000
_cell.length_b   1.000
_cell.length_c   1.000
_cell.angle_alpha   90.00
_cell.angle_beta   90.00
_cell.angle_gamma   90.00
#
_symmetry.space_group_name_H-M   'P 1'
#
loop_
_entity.id
_entity.type
_entity.pdbx_description
1 polymer ?
#
loop_
_entity_poly.entity_id
_entity_poly.type
_entity_poly.pdbx_seq_one_letter_code
_entity_poly.pdbx_strand_id
1 'polypeptide(L)'
;MLRDLLIDKELFNELRKRALDREEGENSLEEVELLEKTVFRRLKKKRSVKKYKKLGVNKRDLKEIIELADILGLDAIGGPSNYELAKEHQEWCNICGRCCRESESIFIHRDEVNILLNFNPNLEKEIIRNKLYPEHYELKDIQPCKFIDPETNLCSMYNSRPQVCRSYPLVLVKSNGKAKNIIHLRHLCNYSVHLVLEKSIILFDEAIRKLKENR
;
A
#
# COMPACT_ATOMS: atom_id res chain seq x y z
N MET A 1 -5.16 -17.47 18.72
CA MET A 1 -4.60 -17.24 17.38
C MET A 1 -3.31 -16.44 17.52
N LEU A 2 -2.36 -16.58 16.60
CA LEU A 2 -1.09 -15.86 16.67
C LEU A 2 -1.28 -14.33 16.68
N ARG A 3 -2.25 -13.85 15.89
CA ARG A 3 -2.71 -12.45 15.85
C ARG A 3 -3.12 -11.89 17.22
N ASP A 4 -3.70 -12.72 18.10
CA ASP A 4 -4.23 -12.27 19.41
C ASP A 4 -3.11 -11.74 20.33
N LEU A 5 -1.85 -12.04 20.03
CA LEU A 5 -0.68 -11.51 20.76
C LEU A 5 -0.31 -10.08 20.34
N LEU A 6 -0.88 -9.60 19.24
CA LEU A 6 -0.60 -8.30 18.63
C LEU A 6 -1.76 -7.33 18.82
N ILE A 7 -2.98 -7.81 18.69
CA ILE A 7 -4.19 -6.99 18.73
C ILE A 7 -5.37 -7.80 19.28
N ASP A 8 -6.25 -7.10 20.01
CA ASP A 8 -7.50 -7.67 20.48
C ASP A 8 -8.39 -8.15 19.31
N LYS A 9 -9.17 -9.21 19.58
CA LYS A 9 -10.00 -9.83 18.56
C LYS A 9 -11.13 -8.94 18.08
N GLU A 10 -11.80 -8.25 18.99
CA GLU A 10 -12.93 -7.37 18.68
C GLU A 10 -12.43 -6.17 17.89
N LEU A 11 -11.34 -5.55 18.34
CA LEU A 11 -10.73 -4.41 17.65
C LEU A 11 -10.30 -4.76 16.22
N PHE A 12 -9.67 -5.92 16.00
CA PHE A 12 -9.32 -6.35 14.66
C PHE A 12 -10.54 -6.53 13.75
N ASN A 13 -11.61 -7.15 14.25
CA ASN A 13 -12.82 -7.36 13.45
C ASN A 13 -13.46 -6.02 13.07
N GLU A 14 -13.48 -5.05 14.00
CA GLU A 14 -13.94 -3.69 13.76
C GLU A 14 -13.09 -2.99 12.70
N LEU A 15 -11.76 -3.06 12.81
CA LEU A 15 -10.84 -2.48 11.83
C LEU A 15 -10.98 -3.13 10.46
N ARG A 16 -11.12 -4.47 10.41
CA ARG A 16 -11.29 -5.20 9.16
C ARG A 16 -12.60 -4.85 8.48
N LYS A 17 -13.70 -4.81 9.24
CA LYS A 17 -15.00 -4.36 8.72
C LYS A 17 -14.90 -2.94 8.15
N ARG A 18 -14.34 -2.00 8.90
CA ARG A 18 -14.12 -0.62 8.44
C ARG A 18 -13.21 -0.51 7.22
N ALA A 19 -12.28 -1.43 7.00
CA ALA A 19 -11.44 -1.43 5.81
C ALA A 19 -12.20 -1.95 4.58
N LEU A 20 -13.10 -2.91 4.76
CA LEU A 20 -13.91 -3.48 3.69
C LEU A 20 -15.11 -2.61 3.31
N ASP A 21 -15.66 -1.84 4.25
CA ASP A 21 -16.83 -0.96 4.04
C ASP A 21 -16.48 0.41 3.41
N ARG A 22 -15.22 0.67 3.05
CA ARG A 22 -14.82 1.96 2.43
C ARG A 22 -15.20 2.00 0.96
N GLU A 23 -16.31 2.68 0.67
CA GLU A 23 -16.92 2.74 -0.66
C GLU A 23 -16.21 3.66 -1.68
N GLU A 24 -15.28 4.53 -1.27
CA GLU A 24 -14.71 5.53 -2.18
C GLU A 24 -13.21 5.32 -2.48
N GLY A 25 -12.91 4.84 -3.69
CA GLY A 25 -11.59 4.88 -4.31
C GLY A 25 -10.57 3.82 -3.83
N GLU A 26 -10.97 2.90 -2.96
CA GLU A 26 -10.11 1.83 -2.43
C GLU A 26 -10.30 0.49 -3.18
N ASN A 27 -9.39 -0.47 -2.93
CA ASN A 27 -9.32 -1.75 -3.62
C ASN A 27 -10.64 -2.54 -3.51
N SER A 28 -11.08 -3.14 -4.62
CA SER A 28 -12.24 -4.06 -4.58
C SER A 28 -11.95 -5.25 -3.68
N LEU A 29 -13.01 -5.85 -3.11
CA LEU A 29 -12.89 -7.05 -2.28
C LEU A 29 -12.11 -8.17 -3.00
N GLU A 30 -12.39 -8.36 -4.30
CA GLU A 30 -11.68 -9.32 -5.14
C GLU A 30 -10.17 -9.02 -5.21
N GLU A 31 -9.79 -7.75 -5.38
CA GLU A 31 -8.40 -7.33 -5.47
C GLU A 31 -7.64 -7.60 -4.16
N VAL A 32 -8.29 -7.33 -3.02
CA VAL A 32 -7.77 -7.64 -1.68
C VAL A 32 -7.55 -9.15 -1.53
N GLU A 33 -8.56 -9.97 -1.83
CA GLU A 33 -8.47 -11.43 -1.72
C GLU A 33 -7.36 -12.02 -2.62
N LEU A 34 -7.20 -11.50 -3.84
CA LEU A 34 -6.15 -11.92 -4.76
C LEU A 34 -4.75 -11.54 -4.25
N LEU A 35 -4.61 -10.35 -3.67
CA LEU A 35 -3.37 -9.92 -3.05
C LEU A 35 -3.03 -10.80 -1.84
N GLU A 36 -3.96 -10.97 -0.90
CA GLU A 36 -3.79 -11.79 0.30
C GLU A 36 -3.41 -13.23 -0.06
N LYS A 37 -4.04 -13.82 -1.07
CA LYS A 37 -3.71 -15.15 -1.59
C LYS A 37 -2.29 -15.21 -2.15
N THR A 38 -1.84 -14.15 -2.82
CA THR A 38 -0.48 -14.04 -3.36
C THR A 38 0.54 -13.93 -2.23
N VAL A 39 0.28 -13.06 -1.26
CA VAL A 39 1.11 -12.88 -0.07
C VAL A 39 1.18 -14.18 0.73
N PHE A 40 0.05 -14.86 0.96
CA PHE A 40 -0.01 -16.13 1.69
C PHE A 40 0.90 -17.20 1.09
N ARG A 41 0.92 -17.33 -0.24
CA ARG A 41 1.82 -18.28 -0.94
C ARG A 41 3.29 -17.95 -0.68
N ARG A 42 3.66 -16.67 -0.63
CA ARG A 42 5.03 -16.21 -0.37
C ARG A 42 5.40 -16.33 1.12
N LEU A 43 4.52 -15.90 2.02
CA LEU A 43 4.70 -15.97 3.46
C LEU A 43 4.87 -17.41 3.92
N LYS A 44 4.04 -18.34 3.44
CA LYS A 44 4.15 -19.77 3.79
C LYS A 44 5.53 -20.37 3.45
N LYS A 45 6.20 -19.87 2.40
CA LYS A 45 7.57 -20.30 2.04
C LYS A 45 8.59 -19.71 3.03
N LYS A 46 8.46 -18.43 3.38
CA LYS A 46 9.38 -17.72 4.30
C LYS A 46 9.19 -18.09 5.78
N ARG A 47 7.96 -18.42 6.18
CA ARG A 47 7.53 -18.77 7.55
C ARG A 47 6.71 -20.06 7.52
N SER A 48 7.42 -21.16 7.28
CA SER A 48 6.79 -22.49 7.16
C SER A 48 6.10 -22.91 8.45
N VAL A 49 4.79 -23.16 8.38
CA VAL A 49 3.97 -23.67 9.48
C VAL A 49 4.57 -24.95 10.09
N LYS A 50 5.20 -25.81 9.27
CA LYS A 50 5.84 -27.05 9.78
C LYS A 50 6.91 -26.75 10.83
N LYS A 51 7.67 -25.65 10.66
CA LYS A 51 8.71 -25.21 11.60
C LYS A 51 8.12 -24.78 12.95
N TYR A 52 6.94 -24.18 12.95
CA TYR A 52 6.29 -23.62 14.13
C TYR A 52 5.14 -24.47 14.69
N LYS A 53 4.94 -25.69 14.16
CA LYS A 53 3.85 -26.60 14.57
C LYS A 53 3.87 -26.91 16.07
N LYS A 54 5.05 -27.05 16.69
CA LYS A 54 5.20 -27.27 18.14
C LYS A 54 4.74 -26.08 19.00
N LEU A 55 4.66 -24.89 18.40
CA LEU A 55 4.13 -23.69 19.04
C LEU A 55 2.60 -23.54 18.85
N GLY A 56 1.93 -24.49 18.19
CA GLY A 56 0.50 -24.43 17.89
C GLY A 56 0.14 -23.60 16.65
N VAL A 57 1.15 -23.07 15.94
CA VAL A 57 0.94 -22.26 14.74
C VAL A 57 0.40 -23.11 13.60
N ASN A 58 -0.60 -22.59 12.91
CA ASN A 58 -1.29 -23.24 11.81
C ASN A 58 -1.50 -22.28 10.61
N LYS A 59 -2.14 -22.76 9.53
CA LYS A 59 -2.34 -21.94 8.32
C LYS A 59 -3.28 -20.75 8.52
N ARG A 60 -4.23 -20.84 9.45
CA ARG A 60 -5.18 -19.76 9.74
C ARG A 60 -4.46 -18.58 10.39
N ASP A 61 -3.46 -18.85 11.23
CA ASP A 61 -2.61 -17.79 11.81
C ASP A 61 -1.92 -16.95 10.73
N LEU A 62 -1.42 -17.58 9.67
CA LEU A 62 -0.80 -16.86 8.56
C LEU A 62 -1.79 -15.96 7.83
N LYS A 63 -3.05 -16.40 7.68
CA LYS A 63 -4.09 -15.60 7.03
C LYS A 63 -4.44 -14.37 7.87
N GLU A 64 -4.72 -14.58 9.16
CA GLU A 64 -5.06 -13.49 10.08
C GLU A 64 -3.92 -12.47 10.25
N ILE A 65 -2.66 -12.91 10.15
CA ILE A 65 -1.51 -12.00 10.13
C ILE A 65 -1.47 -11.15 8.84
N ILE A 66 -1.82 -11.72 7.69
CA ILE A 66 -1.86 -10.98 6.42
C ILE A 66 -3.03 -9.98 6.44
N GLU A 67 -4.21 -10.43 6.86
CA GLU A 67 -5.38 -9.56 7.02
C GLU A 67 -5.08 -8.38 7.96
N LEU A 68 -4.32 -8.62 9.04
CA LEU A 68 -3.83 -7.56 9.93
C LEU A 68 -2.82 -6.65 9.24
N ALA A 69 -1.87 -7.21 8.49
CA ALA A 69 -0.87 -6.46 7.74
C ALA A 69 -1.50 -5.53 6.69
N ASP A 70 -2.63 -5.91 6.11
CA ASP A 70 -3.35 -5.09 5.13
C ASP A 70 -3.98 -3.85 5.77
N ILE A 71 -4.58 -4.01 6.96
CA ILE A 71 -5.37 -2.95 7.59
C ILE A 71 -4.59 -2.08 8.59
N LEU A 72 -3.51 -2.59 9.18
CA LEU A 72 -2.76 -1.94 10.24
C LEU A 72 -1.39 -1.45 9.75
N GLY A 73 -1.03 -0.19 10.02
CA GLY A 73 0.34 0.29 9.88
C GLY A 73 1.21 -0.23 11.04
N LEU A 74 2.47 -0.62 10.78
CA LEU A 74 3.33 -1.17 11.83
C LEU A 74 3.70 -0.12 12.89
N ASP A 75 3.64 1.16 12.54
CA ASP A 75 3.80 2.30 13.45
C ASP A 75 2.80 2.27 14.62
N ALA A 76 1.61 1.67 14.42
CA ALA A 76 0.64 1.47 15.51
C ALA A 76 1.12 0.53 16.62
N ILE A 77 2.15 -0.29 16.35
CA ILE A 77 2.77 -1.20 17.32
C ILE A 77 4.26 -0.91 17.53
N GLY A 78 4.71 0.30 17.18
CA GLY A 78 6.11 0.74 17.37
C GLY A 78 7.08 0.31 16.26
N GLY A 79 6.59 -0.13 15.10
CA GLY A 79 7.38 -0.42 13.90
C GLY A 79 7.47 0.78 12.93
N PRO A 80 8.03 0.57 11.72
CA PRO A 80 8.10 1.61 10.70
C PRO A 80 6.72 1.91 10.08
N SER A 81 6.49 3.16 9.69
CA SER A 81 5.30 3.53 8.93
C SER A 81 5.30 2.90 7.53
N ASN A 82 4.13 2.80 6.89
CA ASN A 82 4.02 2.35 5.50
C ASN A 82 4.87 3.22 4.55
N TYR A 83 5.05 4.50 4.86
CA TYR A 83 5.87 5.42 4.08
C TYR A 83 7.36 5.11 4.18
N GLU A 84 7.86 4.92 5.40
CA GLU A 84 9.27 4.54 5.62
C GLU A 84 9.56 3.21 4.93
N LEU A 85 8.70 2.20 5.16
CA LEU A 85 8.86 0.89 4.55
C LEU A 85 8.86 0.94 3.01
N ALA A 86 7.97 1.74 2.41
CA ALA A 86 8.00 1.93 0.96
C ALA A 86 9.29 2.63 0.52
N LYS A 87 9.64 3.76 1.16
CA LYS A 87 10.81 4.57 0.79
C LYS A 87 12.11 3.76 0.84
N GLU A 88 12.27 2.87 1.82
CA GLU A 88 13.45 2.01 1.96
C GLU A 88 13.52 0.89 0.92
N HIS A 89 12.39 0.56 0.29
CA HIS A 89 12.25 -0.61 -0.60
C HIS A 89 11.75 -0.27 -2.01
N GLN A 90 12.27 0.81 -2.61
CA GLN A 90 11.88 1.22 -3.96
C GLN A 90 12.21 0.15 -5.02
N GLU A 91 13.18 -0.72 -4.76
CA GLU A 91 13.58 -1.83 -5.64
C GLU A 91 12.49 -2.88 -5.87
N TRP A 92 11.41 -2.89 -5.07
CA TRP A 92 10.27 -3.78 -5.31
C TRP A 92 9.38 -3.33 -6.47
N CYS A 93 9.56 -2.10 -6.96
CA CYS A 93 8.92 -1.64 -8.18
C CYS A 93 9.65 -2.17 -9.42
N ASN A 94 9.01 -3.07 -10.16
CA ASN A 94 9.55 -3.63 -11.40
C ASN A 94 9.36 -2.72 -12.62
N ILE A 95 8.95 -1.45 -12.43
CA ILE A 95 8.71 -0.49 -13.52
C ILE A 95 7.73 -1.06 -14.58
N CYS A 96 6.67 -1.73 -14.13
CA CYS A 96 5.71 -2.41 -15.03
C CYS A 96 4.73 -1.46 -15.74
N GLY A 97 4.72 -0.17 -15.38
CA GLY A 97 3.84 0.84 -15.97
C GLY A 97 2.35 0.75 -15.57
N ARG A 98 1.91 -0.27 -14.81
CA ARG A 98 0.50 -0.43 -14.44
C ARG A 98 -0.08 0.79 -13.73
N CYS A 99 0.64 1.38 -12.77
CA CYS A 99 0.18 2.61 -12.12
C CYS A 99 -0.04 3.77 -13.10
N CYS A 100 0.67 3.84 -14.22
CA CYS A 100 0.43 4.85 -15.25
C CYS A 100 -0.71 4.48 -16.20
N ARG A 101 -1.02 3.19 -16.38
CA ARG A 101 -2.06 2.71 -17.31
C ARG A 101 -3.44 2.60 -16.66
N GLU A 102 -3.47 2.31 -15.36
CA GLU A 102 -4.68 1.95 -14.60
C GLU A 102 -5.08 3.05 -13.59
N SER A 103 -4.36 4.19 -13.55
CA SER A 103 -4.74 5.28 -12.65
C SER A 103 -6.06 5.90 -13.05
N GLU A 104 -6.92 6.15 -12.07
CA GLU A 104 -8.22 6.82 -12.26
C GLU A 104 -8.16 8.32 -12.07
N SER A 105 -7.22 8.79 -11.24
CA SER A 105 -6.91 10.21 -11.07
C SER A 105 -5.46 10.35 -10.60
N ILE A 106 -4.77 11.38 -11.07
CA ILE A 106 -3.47 11.80 -10.55
C ILE A 106 -3.69 13.15 -9.88
N PHE A 107 -4.10 13.12 -8.62
CA PHE A 107 -4.32 14.30 -7.80
C PHE A 107 -3.02 15.07 -7.55
N ILE A 108 -3.09 16.39 -7.64
CA ILE A 108 -2.00 17.32 -7.36
C ILE A 108 -2.51 18.35 -6.35
N HIS A 109 -1.90 18.36 -5.16
CA HIS A 109 -2.21 19.37 -4.17
C HIS A 109 -1.78 20.76 -4.66
N ARG A 110 -2.53 21.80 -4.31
CA ARG A 110 -2.24 23.18 -4.78
C ARG A 110 -0.82 23.65 -4.43
N ASP A 111 -0.33 23.24 -3.25
CA ASP A 111 1.00 23.60 -2.77
C ASP A 111 2.13 22.86 -3.53
N GLU A 112 1.80 21.79 -4.25
CA GLU A 112 2.76 21.04 -5.07
C GLU A 112 2.97 21.67 -6.46
N VAL A 113 1.98 22.40 -6.99
CA VAL A 113 1.99 22.90 -8.38
C VAL A 113 3.22 23.75 -8.68
N ASN A 114 3.51 24.75 -7.83
CA ASN A 114 4.66 25.63 -8.05
C ASN A 114 5.99 24.86 -8.07
N ILE A 115 6.10 23.82 -7.24
CA ILE A 115 7.29 22.96 -7.20
C ILE A 115 7.40 22.19 -8.52
N LEU A 116 6.31 21.58 -8.99
CA LEU A 116 6.31 20.85 -10.27
C LEU A 116 6.68 21.74 -11.45
N LEU A 117 6.11 22.95 -11.53
CA LEU A 117 6.38 23.90 -12.62
C LEU A 117 7.80 24.47 -12.58
N ASN A 118 8.39 24.63 -11.39
CA ASN A 118 9.79 25.01 -11.27
C ASN A 118 10.74 23.96 -11.87
N PHE A 119 10.44 22.68 -11.71
CA PHE A 119 11.25 21.58 -12.28
C PHE A 119 10.92 21.28 -13.74
N ASN A 120 9.67 21.50 -14.16
CA ASN A 120 9.21 21.23 -15.51
C ASN A 120 8.09 22.20 -15.91
N PRO A 121 8.44 23.38 -16.44
CA PRO A 121 7.47 24.41 -16.85
C PRO A 121 6.46 23.91 -17.89
N ASN A 122 6.83 22.92 -18.72
CA ASN A 122 5.95 22.38 -19.75
C ASN A 122 4.71 21.65 -19.17
N LEU A 123 4.73 21.28 -17.87
CA LEU A 123 3.58 20.66 -17.21
C LEU A 123 2.40 21.60 -17.03
N GLU A 124 2.57 22.91 -17.15
CA GLU A 124 1.48 23.89 -16.96
C GLU A 124 0.27 23.56 -17.85
N LYS A 125 0.52 23.14 -19.09
CA LYS A 125 -0.53 22.77 -20.05
C LYS A 125 -1.24 21.46 -19.71
N GLU A 126 -0.70 20.69 -18.78
CA GLU A 126 -1.08 19.32 -18.44
C GLU A 126 -1.78 19.22 -17.09
N ILE A 127 -1.69 20.28 -16.30
CA ILE A 127 -2.32 20.41 -14.99
C ILE A 127 -3.65 21.14 -15.18
N ILE A 128 -4.74 20.49 -14.81
CA ILE A 128 -6.10 21.05 -14.85
C ILE A 128 -6.68 21.11 -13.44
N ARG A 129 -7.72 21.92 -13.21
CA ARG A 129 -8.43 21.92 -11.92
C ARG A 129 -9.08 20.56 -11.69
N ASN A 130 -8.96 20.03 -10.48
CA ASN A 130 -9.62 18.80 -10.12
C ASN A 130 -11.14 19.02 -10.01
N LYS A 131 -11.92 18.10 -10.57
CA LYS A 131 -13.39 18.23 -10.63
C LYS A 131 -14.07 18.06 -9.27
N LEU A 132 -13.52 17.19 -8.42
CA LEU A 132 -14.07 16.88 -7.09
C LEU A 132 -13.55 17.86 -6.03
N TYR A 133 -12.35 18.40 -6.22
CA TYR A 133 -11.65 19.29 -5.30
C TYR A 133 -11.17 20.55 -6.04
N PRO A 134 -12.03 21.56 -6.27
CA PRO A 134 -11.75 22.70 -7.15
C PRO A 134 -10.60 23.62 -6.72
N GLU A 135 -10.20 23.55 -5.45
CA GLU A 135 -9.01 24.19 -4.87
C GLU A 135 -7.70 23.45 -5.15
N HIS A 136 -7.79 22.28 -5.79
CA HIS A 136 -6.69 21.39 -6.14
C HIS A 136 -6.68 21.11 -7.64
N TYR A 137 -5.69 20.32 -8.07
CA TYR A 137 -5.41 20.07 -9.47
C TYR A 137 -5.29 18.58 -9.74
N GLU A 138 -5.26 18.22 -11.02
CA GLU A 138 -4.98 16.88 -11.48
C GLU A 138 -4.22 16.91 -12.81
N LEU A 139 -3.52 15.83 -13.14
CA LEU A 139 -3.03 15.66 -14.52
C LEU A 139 -4.19 15.26 -15.43
N LYS A 140 -4.27 15.89 -16.61
CA LYS A 140 -5.16 15.45 -17.69
C LYS A 140 -4.55 14.28 -18.48
N ASP A 141 -5.39 13.59 -19.27
CA ASP A 141 -4.99 12.50 -20.19
C ASP A 141 -4.21 11.37 -19.48
N ILE A 142 -4.82 10.82 -18.42
CA ILE A 142 -4.21 9.83 -17.51
C ILE A 142 -4.61 8.36 -17.76
N GLN A 143 -5.52 8.09 -18.70
CA GLN A 143 -6.02 6.73 -19.00
C GLN A 143 -5.85 6.35 -20.48
N PRO A 144 -4.70 5.78 -20.88
CA PRO A 144 -3.48 5.66 -20.10
C PRO A 144 -2.74 7.00 -19.98
N CYS A 145 -1.84 7.12 -18.99
CA CYS A 145 -1.09 8.34 -18.77
C CYS A 145 -0.19 8.67 -19.96
N LYS A 146 -0.40 9.82 -20.59
CA LYS A 146 0.39 10.29 -21.74
C LYS A 146 1.90 10.37 -21.52
N PHE A 147 2.35 10.39 -20.26
CA PHE A 147 3.77 10.45 -19.90
C PHE A 147 4.42 9.06 -19.82
N ILE A 148 3.67 7.96 -19.96
CA ILE A 148 4.27 6.63 -20.06
C ILE A 148 4.85 6.41 -21.46
N ASP A 149 6.11 6.01 -21.50
CA ASP A 149 6.72 5.45 -22.69
C ASP A 149 6.19 4.02 -22.89
N PRO A 150 5.52 3.71 -24.03
CA PRO A 150 4.92 2.39 -24.25
C PRO A 150 5.94 1.27 -24.43
N GLU A 151 7.18 1.58 -24.84
CA GLU A 151 8.25 0.60 -25.07
C GLU A 151 8.99 0.30 -23.76
N THR A 152 9.32 1.34 -22.99
CA THR A 152 10.15 1.21 -21.79
C THR A 152 9.37 1.15 -20.48
N ASN A 153 8.08 1.51 -20.49
CA ASN A 153 7.23 1.74 -19.31
C ASN A 153 7.72 2.86 -18.37
N LEU A 154 8.74 3.62 -18.77
CA LEU A 154 9.27 4.73 -17.98
C LEU A 154 8.40 5.97 -18.14
N CYS A 155 8.39 6.79 -17.10
CA CYS A 155 7.71 8.07 -17.13
C CYS A 155 8.63 9.13 -17.73
N SER A 156 8.21 9.82 -18.79
CA SER A 156 8.99 10.88 -19.43
C SER A 156 9.25 12.09 -18.52
N MET A 157 8.43 12.26 -17.47
CA MET A 157 8.58 13.29 -16.44
C MET A 157 9.05 12.72 -15.09
N TYR A 158 9.86 11.65 -15.08
CA TYR A 158 10.19 10.86 -13.89
C TYR A 158 10.65 11.69 -12.67
N ASN A 159 11.49 12.69 -12.89
CA ASN A 159 12.05 13.54 -11.84
C ASN A 159 11.07 14.61 -11.34
N SER A 160 10.10 14.99 -12.16
CA SER A 160 9.06 15.98 -11.84
C SER A 160 7.69 15.32 -11.69
N ARG A 161 7.63 14.06 -11.24
CA ARG A 161 6.37 13.34 -10.99
C ARG A 161 5.60 13.98 -9.84
N PRO A 162 4.25 14.05 -9.88
CA PRO A 162 3.44 14.41 -8.73
C PRO A 162 3.69 13.51 -7.51
N GLN A 163 3.36 14.00 -6.32
CA GLN A 163 3.60 13.31 -5.05
C GLN A 163 2.91 11.96 -5.02
N VAL A 164 1.67 11.87 -5.49
CA VAL A 164 0.92 10.61 -5.61
C VAL A 164 1.64 9.58 -6.51
N CYS A 165 2.29 10.03 -7.59
CA CYS A 165 3.06 9.17 -8.48
C CYS A 165 4.39 8.72 -7.87
N ARG A 166 4.99 9.56 -7.02
CA ARG A 166 6.26 9.27 -6.31
C ARG A 166 6.04 8.33 -5.13
N SER A 167 4.90 8.45 -4.44
CA SER A 167 4.58 7.65 -3.26
C SER A 167 3.90 6.32 -3.59
N TYR A 168 3.50 6.08 -4.85
CA TYR A 168 2.84 4.84 -5.26
C TYR A 168 3.65 3.60 -4.81
N PRO A 169 3.03 2.57 -4.21
CA PRO A 169 1.58 2.31 -4.13
C PRO A 169 0.89 2.91 -2.90
N LEU A 170 1.44 3.93 -2.25
CA LEU A 170 0.80 4.54 -1.09
C LEU A 170 -0.27 5.56 -1.49
N VAL A 171 -1.37 5.56 -0.73
CA VAL A 171 -2.45 6.54 -0.81
C VAL A 171 -2.53 7.26 0.52
N LEU A 172 -2.62 8.58 0.46
CA LEU A 172 -2.82 9.41 1.65
C LEU A 172 -4.31 9.47 1.97
N VAL A 173 -4.70 8.91 3.11
CA VAL A 173 -6.08 8.97 3.62
C VAL A 173 -6.14 9.78 4.90
N LYS A 174 -7.17 10.61 5.03
CA LYS A 174 -7.45 11.35 6.26
C LYS A 174 -8.36 10.50 7.14
N SER A 175 -7.94 10.24 8.37
CA SER A 175 -8.72 9.48 9.36
C SER A 175 -8.59 10.15 10.71
N ASN A 176 -9.71 10.49 11.34
CA ASN A 176 -9.77 11.18 12.64
C ASN A 176 -8.89 12.46 12.69
N GLY A 177 -8.93 13.25 11.61
CA GLY A 177 -8.16 14.49 11.52
C GLY A 177 -6.66 14.32 11.23
N LYS A 178 -6.13 13.08 11.20
CA LYS A 178 -4.73 12.78 10.88
C LYS A 178 -4.62 12.18 9.48
N ALA A 179 -3.64 12.64 8.71
CA ALA A 179 -3.32 12.04 7.42
C ALA A 179 -2.40 10.84 7.65
N LYS A 180 -2.70 9.70 7.01
CA LYS A 180 -1.89 8.49 7.07
C LYS A 180 -1.74 7.87 5.69
N ASN A 181 -0.58 7.27 5.43
CA ASN A 181 -0.35 6.52 4.21
C ASN A 181 -0.86 5.08 4.40
N ILE A 182 -1.79 4.67 3.55
CA ILE A 182 -2.20 3.27 3.40
C ILE A 182 -1.63 2.70 2.10
N ILE A 183 -1.58 1.37 1.99
CA ILE A 183 -1.11 0.70 0.77
C ILE A 183 -2.32 0.51 -0.15
N HIS A 184 -2.20 0.93 -1.39
CA HIS A 184 -3.12 0.58 -2.47
C HIS A 184 -2.87 -0.89 -2.85
N LEU A 185 -3.73 -1.77 -2.36
CA LEU A 185 -3.61 -3.23 -2.42
C LEU A 185 -3.83 -3.76 -3.85
N ARG A 186 -2.82 -3.69 -4.72
CA ARG A 186 -2.91 -4.19 -6.10
C ARG A 186 -2.18 -5.53 -6.25
N HIS A 187 -2.91 -6.62 -6.49
CA HIS A 187 -2.37 -7.98 -6.52
C HIS A 187 -1.36 -8.20 -7.67
N LEU A 188 -1.51 -7.45 -8.77
CA LEU A 188 -0.57 -7.43 -9.90
C LEU A 188 0.60 -6.46 -9.71
N CYS A 189 0.58 -5.61 -8.68
CA CYS A 189 1.69 -4.72 -8.36
C CYS A 189 2.70 -5.45 -7.48
N ASN A 190 3.91 -5.72 -8.00
CA ASN A 190 4.96 -6.38 -7.23
C ASN A 190 5.28 -5.60 -5.94
N TYR A 191 5.33 -4.28 -6.04
CA TYR A 191 5.62 -3.40 -4.91
C TYR A 191 4.56 -3.51 -3.80
N SER A 192 3.27 -3.46 -4.15
CA SER A 192 2.17 -3.63 -3.20
C SER A 192 2.22 -4.99 -2.51
N VAL A 193 2.42 -6.07 -3.28
CA VAL A 193 2.52 -7.44 -2.74
C VAL A 193 3.70 -7.56 -1.78
N HIS A 194 4.85 -6.97 -2.11
CA HIS A 194 6.02 -7.03 -1.25
C HIS A 194 5.87 -6.21 0.04
N LEU A 195 5.25 -5.03 -0.02
CA LEU A 195 4.96 -4.23 1.17
C LEU A 195 4.12 -5.01 2.18
N VAL A 196 3.02 -5.60 1.73
CA VAL A 196 2.16 -6.42 2.60
C VAL A 196 2.90 -7.67 3.09
N LEU A 197 3.69 -8.31 2.22
CA LEU A 197 4.49 -9.47 2.61
C LEU A 197 5.48 -9.14 3.72
N GLU A 198 6.19 -8.02 3.62
CA GLU A 198 7.17 -7.61 4.62
C GLU A 198 6.49 -7.28 5.94
N LYS A 199 5.39 -6.52 5.91
CA LYS A 199 4.56 -6.28 7.10
C LYS A 199 4.08 -7.58 7.74
N SER A 200 3.64 -8.54 6.93
CA SER A 200 3.20 -9.85 7.41
C SER A 200 4.33 -10.63 8.07
N ILE A 201 5.56 -10.53 7.55
CA ILE A 201 6.74 -11.16 8.15
C ILE A 201 7.06 -10.54 9.51
N ILE A 202 7.08 -9.21 9.59
CA ILE A 202 7.37 -8.47 10.82
C ILE A 202 6.33 -8.81 11.89
N LEU A 203 5.04 -8.74 11.56
CA LEU A 203 3.95 -9.09 12.47
C LEU A 203 4.02 -10.55 12.91
N PHE A 204 4.27 -11.48 11.98
CA PHE A 204 4.43 -12.89 12.31
C PHE A 204 5.57 -13.12 13.29
N ASP A 205 6.75 -12.55 13.03
CA ASP A 205 7.93 -12.76 13.86
C ASP A 205 7.76 -12.15 15.26
N GLU A 206 7.14 -10.97 15.33
CA GLU A 206 6.80 -10.32 16.60
C GLU A 206 5.82 -11.16 17.42
N ALA A 207 4.79 -11.71 16.78
CA ALA A 207 3.86 -12.59 17.47
C ALA A 207 4.53 -13.90 17.93
N ILE A 208 5.45 -14.47 17.15
CA ILE A 208 6.24 -15.64 17.56
C ILE A 208 7.14 -15.31 18.75
N ARG A 209 7.74 -14.11 18.78
CA ARG A 209 8.56 -13.64 19.90
C ARG A 209 7.72 -13.60 21.19
N LYS A 210 6.58 -12.89 21.17
CA LYS A 210 5.65 -12.83 22.31
C LYS A 210 5.13 -14.20 22.74
N LEU A 211 4.84 -15.08 21.78
CA LEU A 211 4.38 -16.44 22.09
C LEU A 211 5.42 -17.26 22.86
N LYS A 212 6.71 -17.04 22.59
CA LYS A 212 7.79 -17.72 23.31
C LYS A 212 8.05 -17.11 24.68
N GLU A 213 7.84 -15.82 24.86
CA GLU A 213 8.00 -15.13 26.15
C GLU A 213 6.89 -15.49 27.14
N ASN A 214 5.69 -15.81 26.63
CA ASN A 214 4.54 -16.22 27.44
C ASN A 214 4.51 -17.74 27.76
N ARG A 215 5.59 -18.48 27.50
CA ARG A 215 5.73 -19.92 27.76
C ARG A 215 6.89 -20.19 28.71
#